data_AF-A0A6P9BKE1-F1
#
_entry.id   AF-A0A6P9BKE1-F1
#
_cell.length_a   1.000
_cell.length_b   1.000
_cell.length_c   1.000
_cell.angle_alpha   90.00
_cell.angle_beta   90.00
_cell.angle_gamma   90.00
#
_symmetry.space_group_name_H-M   'P 1'
#
loop_
_entity.id
_entity.type
_entity.pdbx_description
1 polymer ?
#
loop_
_entity_poly.entity_id
_entity_poly.type
_entity_poly.pdbx_seq_one_letter_code
_entity_poly.pdbx_strand_id
1 'polypeptide(L)'
;MKATSNLSLEEINSEEKKHFESFINQLGADNVFEDKSEIWKIWVQLWEAEPHLLGNLKEFLAKMTHLIKEAKHEKEKIQLLLKIQISDHNKKVQKLYEEMEQQIEGEKQKLQNESKARSQLHYTEMQQELDVREQEIQHSLIDQKELETQLVSLREKQLVTSTQTQQLQQIKSSLENQLHQTLHQLQKTERCLDVMKDRISQLYSEDRDTEMEGDTSKDPHSAQEPVNLDETIFSQQEVNMEYVLNEDKMDSSIQQ
;
A
#
# COMPACT_ATOMS: atom_id res chain seq x y z
N MET A 1 31.90 -5.22 132.30
CA MET A 1 31.21 -4.10 131.64
C MET A 1 31.47 -4.20 130.15
N LYS A 2 30.54 -4.84 129.42
CA LYS A 2 30.48 -4.85 127.96
C LYS A 2 29.33 -3.90 127.62
N ALA A 3 29.65 -2.74 127.08
CA ALA A 3 28.70 -1.88 126.40
C ALA A 3 29.27 -1.59 125.01
N THR A 4 29.31 -2.66 124.21
CA THR A 4 29.43 -2.57 122.76
C THR A 4 28.06 -2.24 122.18
N SER A 5 28.08 -1.22 121.33
CA SER A 5 27.44 -1.24 120.01
C SER A 5 25.92 -1.28 119.98
N ASN A 6 25.31 -0.12 119.75
CA ASN A 6 24.02 -0.01 119.06
C ASN A 6 23.78 1.43 118.56
N LEU A 7 24.81 2.07 117.98
CA LEU A 7 24.55 3.15 117.02
C LEU A 7 24.40 2.51 115.63
N SER A 8 23.16 2.50 115.15
CA SER A 8 22.79 2.78 113.76
C SER A 8 23.01 1.72 112.66
N LEU A 9 22.26 0.62 112.72
CA LEU A 9 22.09 -0.24 111.54
C LEU A 9 21.28 0.46 110.41
N GLU A 10 20.43 1.43 110.78
CA GLU A 10 19.55 2.17 109.86
C GLU A 10 20.28 3.26 109.05
N GLU A 11 21.24 3.99 109.63
CA GLU A 11 22.03 5.00 108.87
C GLU A 11 23.10 4.34 108.01
N ILE A 12 23.69 3.21 108.45
CA ILE A 12 24.64 2.44 107.63
C ILE A 12 23.95 1.87 106.39
N ASN A 13 22.70 1.39 106.53
CA ASN A 13 21.89 0.94 105.40
C ASN A 13 21.56 2.10 104.43
N SER A 14 21.35 3.31 104.95
CA SER A 14 21.12 4.50 104.12
C SER A 14 22.38 4.98 103.39
N GLU A 15 23.55 4.88 104.01
CA GLU A 15 24.82 5.30 103.41
C GLU A 15 25.32 4.29 102.38
N GLU A 16 25.19 2.99 102.67
CA GLU A 16 25.51 1.93 101.70
C GLU A 16 24.55 1.93 100.51
N LYS A 17 23.28 2.30 100.72
CA LYS A 17 22.33 2.52 99.62
C LYS A 17 22.78 3.64 98.68
N LYS A 18 23.31 4.74 99.23
CA LYS A 18 23.92 5.80 98.41
C LYS A 18 25.16 5.31 97.67
N HIS A 19 25.97 4.45 98.29
CA HIS A 19 27.14 3.85 97.64
C HIS A 19 26.74 2.94 96.48
N PHE A 20 25.72 2.10 96.65
CA PHE A 20 25.16 1.27 95.59
C PHE A 20 24.57 2.12 94.45
N GLU A 21 23.73 3.10 94.76
CA GLU A 21 23.15 4.00 93.76
C GLU A 21 24.24 4.77 93.00
N SER A 22 25.25 5.29 93.72
CA SER A 22 26.40 5.94 93.09
C SER A 22 27.19 5.00 92.18
N PHE A 23 27.35 3.73 92.57
CA PHE A 23 28.05 2.73 91.75
C PHE A 23 27.27 2.37 90.48
N ILE A 24 25.96 2.14 90.60
CA ILE A 24 25.07 1.88 89.46
C ILE A 24 25.03 3.07 88.49
N ASN A 25 24.96 4.29 89.02
CA ASN A 25 25.03 5.53 88.26
C ASN A 25 26.40 5.67 87.56
N GLN A 26 27.50 5.37 88.24
CA GLN A 26 28.86 5.42 87.67
C GLN A 26 29.07 4.39 86.54
N LEU A 27 28.49 3.19 86.70
CA LEU A 27 28.42 2.20 85.63
C LEU A 27 27.50 2.65 84.48
N GLY A 28 26.66 3.65 84.72
CA GLY A 28 25.57 4.06 83.84
C GLY A 28 24.64 2.90 83.55
N ALA A 29 24.38 2.06 84.55
CA ALA A 29 23.58 0.86 84.43
C ALA A 29 22.09 1.10 84.69
N ASP A 30 21.69 2.38 84.78
CA ASP A 30 20.35 2.75 85.22
C ASP A 30 19.22 2.22 84.35
N ASN A 31 19.49 2.09 83.06
CA ASN A 31 18.56 1.59 82.04
C ASN A 31 19.03 0.24 81.45
N VAL A 32 19.97 -0.42 82.14
CA VAL A 32 20.57 -1.68 81.71
C VAL A 32 19.92 -2.86 82.44
N PHE A 33 19.67 -2.71 83.74
CA PHE A 33 19.00 -3.71 84.57
C PHE A 33 17.54 -3.31 84.81
N GLU A 34 16.60 -4.17 84.44
CA GLU A 34 15.16 -3.93 84.67
C GLU A 34 14.79 -4.05 86.16
N ASP A 35 15.48 -4.90 86.92
CA ASP A 35 15.22 -5.10 88.35
C ASP A 35 16.46 -4.80 89.21
N LYS A 36 16.65 -3.51 89.51
CA LYS A 36 17.70 -3.06 90.44
C LYS A 36 17.45 -3.51 91.88
N SER A 37 16.22 -3.88 92.21
CA SER A 37 15.83 -4.24 93.58
C SER A 37 16.40 -5.59 93.99
N GLU A 38 16.48 -6.55 93.06
CA GLU A 38 17.12 -7.85 93.27
C GLU A 38 18.64 -7.72 93.42
N ILE A 39 19.27 -6.86 92.62
CA ILE A 39 20.71 -6.58 92.73
C ILE A 39 21.03 -5.92 94.08
N TRP A 40 20.15 -5.02 94.55
CA TRP A 40 20.26 -4.39 95.86
C TRP A 40 20.15 -5.41 97.01
N LYS A 41 19.21 -6.38 96.93
CA LYS A 41 19.10 -7.45 97.94
C LYS A 41 20.38 -8.27 98.04
N ILE A 42 20.97 -8.64 96.89
CA ILE A 42 22.23 -9.40 96.83
C ILE A 42 23.40 -8.56 97.37
N TRP A 43 23.43 -7.26 97.09
CA TRP A 43 24.43 -6.34 97.60
C TRP A 43 24.44 -6.27 99.13
N VAL A 44 23.26 -6.09 99.74
CA VAL A 44 23.11 -6.05 101.21
C VAL A 44 23.51 -7.39 101.84
N GLN A 45 23.07 -8.52 101.27
CA GLN A 45 23.41 -9.85 101.77
C GLN A 45 24.93 -10.13 101.72
N LEU A 46 25.60 -9.75 100.63
CA LEU A 46 27.05 -9.94 100.49
C LEU A 46 27.85 -8.99 101.39
N TRP A 47 27.35 -7.78 101.63
CA TRP A 47 27.98 -6.83 102.53
C TRP A 47 27.94 -7.29 104.00
N GLU A 48 26.83 -7.88 104.45
CA GLU A 48 26.69 -8.42 105.82
C GLU A 48 27.40 -9.76 106.04
N ALA A 49 27.30 -10.69 105.10
CA ALA A 49 27.81 -12.05 105.26
C ALA A 49 29.29 -12.19 104.88
N GLU A 50 29.68 -11.69 103.69
CA GLU A 50 30.99 -11.95 103.09
C GLU A 50 31.50 -10.75 102.28
N PRO A 51 32.00 -9.68 102.94
CA PRO A 51 32.34 -8.41 102.30
C PRO A 51 33.46 -8.50 101.24
N HIS A 52 34.27 -9.56 101.27
CA HIS A 52 35.32 -9.79 100.28
C HIS A 52 34.78 -10.17 98.88
N LEU A 53 33.57 -10.74 98.78
CA LEU A 53 32.92 -11.06 97.50
C LEU A 53 32.20 -9.86 96.85
N LEU A 54 32.01 -8.77 97.59
CA LEU A 54 31.38 -7.56 97.06
C LEU A 54 32.18 -6.97 95.89
N GLY A 55 33.51 -7.12 95.91
CA GLY A 55 34.39 -6.77 94.79
C GLY A 55 34.10 -7.58 93.51
N ASN A 56 33.86 -8.89 93.66
CA ASN A 56 33.51 -9.77 92.54
C ASN A 56 32.14 -9.41 91.96
N LEU A 57 31.16 -9.07 92.80
CA LEU A 57 29.85 -8.59 92.34
C LEU A 57 30.00 -7.29 91.55
N LYS A 58 30.78 -6.32 92.06
CA LYS A 58 31.05 -5.05 91.37
C LYS A 58 31.71 -5.28 90.00
N GLU A 59 32.73 -6.14 89.93
CA GLU A 59 33.40 -6.48 88.66
C GLU A 59 32.46 -7.22 87.70
N PHE A 60 31.63 -8.13 88.22
CA PHE A 60 30.62 -8.83 87.43
C PHE A 60 29.59 -7.87 86.84
N LEU A 61 29.02 -6.96 87.66
CA LEU A 61 28.07 -5.95 87.21
C LEU A 61 28.71 -5.00 86.19
N ALA A 62 29.98 -4.66 86.35
CA ALA A 62 30.72 -3.85 85.37
C ALA A 62 30.83 -4.56 84.02
N LYS A 63 31.26 -5.83 84.02
CA LYS A 63 31.37 -6.65 82.80
C LYS A 63 30.02 -6.84 82.13
N MET A 64 28.98 -7.20 82.89
CA MET A 64 27.62 -7.37 82.36
C MET A 64 27.07 -6.06 81.77
N THR A 65 27.27 -4.94 82.46
CA THR A 65 26.84 -3.63 81.97
C THR A 65 27.53 -3.27 80.67
N HIS A 66 28.84 -3.52 80.58
CA HIS A 66 29.62 -3.29 79.37
C HIS A 66 29.10 -4.15 78.20
N LEU A 67 28.94 -5.46 78.40
CA LEU A 67 28.47 -6.39 77.38
C LEU A 67 27.06 -6.03 76.87
N ILE A 68 26.15 -5.64 77.75
CA ILE A 68 24.80 -5.23 77.35
C ILE A 68 24.84 -3.92 76.54
N LYS A 69 25.66 -2.95 76.96
CA LYS A 69 25.83 -1.70 76.21
C LYS A 69 26.45 -1.92 74.84
N GLU A 70 27.47 -2.77 74.76
CA GLU A 70 28.12 -3.14 73.49
C GLU A 70 27.13 -3.83 72.55
N ALA A 71 26.34 -4.80 73.05
CA ALA A 71 25.31 -5.47 72.26
C ALA A 71 24.23 -4.50 71.76
N LYS A 72 23.79 -3.54 72.60
CA LYS A 72 22.86 -2.48 72.19
C LYS A 72 23.47 -1.59 71.10
N HIS A 73 24.72 -1.18 71.27
CA HIS A 73 25.43 -0.36 70.29
C HIS A 73 25.61 -1.08 68.94
N GLU A 74 26.02 -2.35 68.94
CA GLU A 74 26.17 -3.12 67.70
C GLU A 74 24.81 -3.35 67.01
N LYS A 75 23.74 -3.57 67.78
CA LYS A 75 22.37 -3.62 67.25
C LYS A 75 22.00 -2.31 66.53
N GLU A 76 22.24 -1.16 67.15
CA GLU A 76 21.96 0.16 66.55
C GLU A 76 22.78 0.37 65.26
N LYS A 77 24.06 -0.01 65.27
CA LYS A 77 24.93 0.04 64.11
C LYS A 77 24.42 -0.82 62.96
N ILE A 78 24.02 -2.07 63.23
CA ILE A 78 23.44 -2.95 62.22
C ILE A 78 22.12 -2.38 61.70
N GLN A 79 21.26 -1.84 62.57
CA GLN A 79 20.02 -1.19 62.15
C GLN A 79 20.26 0.01 61.24
N LEU A 80 21.30 0.81 61.51
CA LEU A 80 21.69 1.92 60.64
C LEU A 80 22.18 1.43 59.28
N LEU A 81 23.05 0.40 59.26
CA LEU A 81 23.54 -0.21 58.01
C LEU A 81 22.39 -0.78 57.17
N LEU A 82 21.44 -1.47 57.81
CA LEU A 82 20.24 -1.98 57.13
C LEU A 82 19.40 -0.85 56.52
N LYS A 83 19.20 0.26 57.25
CA LYS A 83 18.46 1.43 56.71
C LYS A 83 19.15 2.02 55.48
N ILE A 84 20.48 2.15 55.51
CA ILE A 84 21.26 2.63 54.36
C ILE A 84 21.11 1.67 53.18
N GLN A 85 21.26 0.36 53.42
CA GLN A 85 21.15 -0.65 52.38
C GLN A 85 19.75 -0.70 51.75
N ILE A 86 18.68 -0.58 52.55
CA ILE A 86 17.31 -0.51 52.05
C ILE A 86 17.11 0.75 51.21
N SER A 87 17.58 1.91 51.69
CA SER A 87 17.52 3.17 50.93
C SER A 87 18.25 3.03 49.58
N ASP A 88 19.45 2.47 49.57
CA ASP A 88 20.23 2.29 48.34
C ASP A 88 19.59 1.28 47.39
N HIS A 89 19.00 0.21 47.93
CA HIS A 89 18.22 -0.73 47.13
C HIS A 89 17.01 -0.05 46.50
N ASN A 90 16.23 0.71 47.28
CA ASN A 90 15.07 1.45 46.76
C ASN A 90 15.47 2.44 45.66
N LYS A 91 16.59 3.16 45.82
CA LYS A 91 17.12 4.04 44.77
C LYS A 91 17.49 3.29 43.49
N LYS A 92 18.09 2.09 43.60
CA LYS A 92 18.41 1.26 42.43
C LYS A 92 17.15 0.80 41.71
N VAL A 93 16.14 0.34 42.47
CA VAL A 93 14.85 -0.08 41.93
C VAL A 93 14.17 1.10 41.22
N GLN A 94 14.15 2.28 41.83
CA GLN A 94 13.58 3.48 41.22
C GLN A 94 14.29 3.83 39.89
N LYS A 95 15.63 3.82 39.86
CA LYS A 95 16.38 4.06 38.62
C LYS A 95 16.05 3.06 37.52
N LEU A 96 15.92 1.78 37.85
CA LEU A 96 15.53 0.76 36.87
C LEU A 96 14.13 1.01 36.30
N TYR A 97 13.17 1.46 37.13
CA TYR A 97 11.86 1.86 36.63
C TYR A 97 11.94 3.10 35.72
N GLU A 98 12.73 4.10 36.09
CA GLU A 98 12.93 5.30 35.26
C GLU A 98 13.58 4.97 33.91
N GLU A 99 14.60 4.11 33.89
CA GLU A 99 15.26 3.63 32.67
C GLU A 99 14.29 2.83 31.78
N MET A 100 13.48 1.95 32.38
CA MET A 100 12.48 1.17 31.66
C MET A 100 11.39 2.06 31.05
N GLU A 101 10.92 3.07 31.77
CA GLU A 101 9.92 4.02 31.26
C GLU A 101 10.47 4.82 30.08
N GLN A 102 11.73 5.28 30.17
CA GLN A 102 12.41 5.96 29.06
C GLN A 102 12.54 5.05 27.84
N GLN A 103 12.87 3.78 28.04
CA GLN A 103 12.96 2.81 26.94
C GLN A 103 11.60 2.55 26.29
N ILE A 104 10.55 2.36 27.09
CA ILE A 104 9.18 2.14 26.59
C ILE A 104 8.73 3.35 25.76
N GLU A 105 8.92 4.57 26.25
CA GLU A 105 8.52 5.76 25.52
C GLU A 105 9.34 5.95 24.24
N GLY A 106 10.65 5.65 24.29
CA GLY A 106 11.52 5.67 23.11
C GLY A 106 11.07 4.69 22.01
N GLU A 107 10.81 3.43 22.36
CA GLU A 107 10.33 2.42 21.41
C GLU A 107 8.92 2.76 20.89
N LYS A 108 8.03 3.27 21.75
CA LYS A 108 6.70 3.73 21.34
C LYS A 108 6.77 4.86 20.31
N GLN A 109 7.62 5.87 20.54
CA GLN A 109 7.80 6.97 19.60
C GLN A 109 8.39 6.50 18.27
N LYS A 110 9.34 5.57 18.31
CA LYS A 110 9.95 4.95 17.13
C LYS A 110 8.92 4.20 16.29
N LEU A 111 8.12 3.32 16.92
CA LEU A 111 7.01 2.61 16.28
C LEU A 111 5.98 3.56 15.65
N GLN A 112 5.63 4.64 16.35
CA GLN A 112 4.71 5.65 15.83
C GLN A 112 5.28 6.35 14.59
N ASN A 113 6.56 6.71 14.61
CA ASN A 113 7.23 7.36 13.49
C ASN A 113 7.32 6.43 12.27
N GLU A 114 7.69 5.17 12.49
CA GLU A 114 7.74 4.15 11.44
C GLU A 114 6.37 3.91 10.82
N SER A 115 5.33 3.75 11.65
CA SER A 115 3.95 3.59 11.18
C SER A 115 3.51 4.79 10.34
N LYS A 116 3.81 6.02 10.79
CA LYS A 116 3.47 7.24 10.06
C LYS A 116 4.20 7.30 8.72
N ALA A 117 5.50 7.01 8.70
CA ALA A 117 6.30 6.98 7.47
C ALA A 117 5.77 5.93 6.48
N ARG A 118 5.42 4.73 6.96
CA ARG A 118 4.87 3.65 6.13
C ARG A 118 3.51 4.05 5.54
N SER A 119 2.63 4.63 6.34
CA SER A 119 1.33 5.12 5.85
C SER A 119 1.49 6.25 4.83
N GLN A 120 2.43 7.16 5.04
CA GLN A 120 2.73 8.24 4.08
C GLN A 120 3.29 7.71 2.77
N LEU A 121 4.20 6.74 2.82
CA LEU A 121 4.73 6.08 1.63
C LEU A 121 3.60 5.42 0.84
N HIS A 122 2.79 4.59 1.53
CA HIS A 122 1.66 3.90 0.90
C HIS A 122 0.64 4.85 0.27
N TYR A 123 0.34 5.97 0.97
CA TYR A 123 -0.52 7.01 0.42
C TYR A 123 0.07 7.63 -0.85
N THR A 124 1.38 7.91 -0.86
CA THR A 124 2.05 8.51 -2.01
C THR A 124 2.09 7.56 -3.20
N GLU A 125 2.40 6.28 -2.99
CA GLU A 125 2.38 5.26 -4.03
C GLU A 125 0.98 5.08 -4.63
N MET A 126 -0.05 5.04 -3.77
CA MET A 126 -1.45 4.95 -4.22
C MET A 126 -1.86 6.18 -5.04
N GLN A 127 -1.48 7.38 -4.60
CA GLN A 127 -1.78 8.61 -5.33
C GLN A 127 -1.10 8.61 -6.71
N GLN A 128 0.15 8.18 -6.80
CA GLN A 128 0.86 8.07 -8.07
C GLN A 128 0.17 7.09 -9.04
N GLU A 129 -0.24 5.92 -8.56
CA GLU A 129 -0.98 4.96 -9.39
C GLU A 129 -2.32 5.55 -9.87
N LEU A 130 -3.05 6.25 -8.99
CA LEU A 130 -4.29 6.93 -9.38
C LEU A 130 -4.05 8.01 -10.43
N ASP A 131 -2.99 8.80 -10.30
CA ASP A 131 -2.64 9.84 -11.26
C ASP A 131 -2.29 9.24 -12.64
N VAL A 132 -1.57 8.11 -12.66
CA VAL A 132 -1.26 7.37 -13.90
C VAL A 132 -2.53 6.81 -14.54
N ARG A 133 -3.41 6.18 -13.74
CA ARG A 133 -4.68 5.64 -14.25
C ARG A 133 -5.59 6.74 -14.79
N GLU A 134 -5.65 7.88 -14.12
CA GLU A 134 -6.41 9.03 -14.61
C GLU A 134 -5.86 9.50 -15.98
N GLN A 135 -4.53 9.59 -16.14
CA GLN A 135 -3.93 9.95 -17.42
C GLN A 135 -4.25 8.94 -18.53
N GLU A 136 -4.20 7.64 -18.26
CA GLU A 136 -4.57 6.59 -19.21
C GLU A 136 -6.05 6.69 -19.64
N ILE A 137 -6.95 6.99 -18.69
CA ILE A 137 -8.37 7.22 -18.96
C ILE A 137 -8.55 8.44 -19.86
N GLN A 138 -7.86 9.56 -19.56
CA GLN A 138 -7.94 10.77 -20.38
C GLN A 138 -7.42 10.53 -21.80
N HIS A 139 -6.32 9.79 -21.97
CA HIS A 139 -5.82 9.40 -23.29
C HIS A 139 -6.85 8.57 -24.06
N SER A 140 -7.40 7.53 -23.42
CA SER A 140 -8.42 6.66 -24.03
C SER A 140 -9.67 7.43 -24.44
N LEU A 141 -10.07 8.45 -23.67
CA LEU A 141 -11.19 9.33 -24.01
C LEU A 141 -10.91 10.19 -25.25
N ILE A 142 -9.66 10.65 -25.43
CA ILE A 142 -9.25 11.40 -26.62
C ILE A 142 -9.30 10.48 -27.85
N ASP A 143 -8.73 9.28 -27.75
CA ASP A 143 -8.77 8.29 -28.84
C ASP A 143 -10.20 7.94 -29.23
N GLN A 144 -11.08 7.72 -28.23
CA GLN A 144 -12.49 7.46 -28.47
C GLN A 144 -13.16 8.60 -29.25
N LYS A 145 -12.93 9.86 -28.87
CA LYS A 145 -13.49 11.04 -29.57
C LYS A 145 -12.98 11.14 -31.00
N GLU A 146 -11.71 10.83 -31.22
CA GLU A 146 -11.14 10.81 -32.56
C GLU A 146 -11.82 9.75 -33.43
N LEU A 147 -11.94 8.52 -32.93
CA LEU A 147 -12.62 7.43 -33.63
C LEU A 147 -14.09 7.73 -33.90
N GLU A 148 -14.82 8.32 -32.94
CA GLU A 148 -16.20 8.76 -33.14
C GLU A 148 -16.29 9.79 -34.28
N THR A 149 -15.37 10.75 -34.33
CA THR A 149 -15.31 11.75 -35.41
C THR A 149 -15.03 11.11 -36.77
N GLN A 150 -14.09 10.16 -36.82
CA GLN A 150 -13.78 9.41 -38.03
C GLN A 150 -15.00 8.60 -38.52
N LEU A 151 -15.72 7.92 -37.61
CA LEU A 151 -16.92 7.16 -37.94
C LEU A 151 -18.04 8.04 -38.50
N VAL A 152 -18.26 9.23 -37.92
CA VAL A 152 -19.24 10.19 -38.45
C VAL A 152 -18.86 10.61 -39.87
N SER A 153 -17.60 10.99 -40.10
CA SER A 153 -17.12 11.40 -41.42
C SER A 153 -17.25 10.28 -42.48
N LEU A 154 -17.03 9.03 -42.08
CA LEU A 154 -17.14 7.88 -42.98
C LEU A 154 -18.59 7.59 -43.33
N ARG A 155 -19.51 7.72 -42.38
CA ARG A 155 -20.96 7.61 -42.64
C ARG A 155 -21.44 8.70 -43.58
N GLU A 156 -20.97 9.93 -43.42
CA GLU A 156 -21.29 11.03 -44.34
C GLU A 156 -20.80 10.74 -45.76
N LYS A 157 -19.53 10.30 -45.91
CA LYS A 157 -18.98 9.88 -47.20
C LYS A 157 -19.79 8.75 -47.82
N GLN A 158 -20.13 7.72 -47.04
CA GLN A 158 -20.95 6.59 -47.48
C GLN A 158 -22.32 7.05 -47.99
N LEU A 159 -22.98 7.97 -47.27
CA LEU A 159 -24.26 8.53 -47.68
C LEU A 159 -24.13 9.27 -49.02
N VAL A 160 -23.11 10.13 -49.17
CA VAL A 160 -22.84 10.85 -50.42
C VAL A 160 -22.60 9.87 -51.56
N THR A 161 -21.71 8.89 -51.40
CA THR A 161 -21.45 7.88 -52.44
C THR A 161 -22.72 7.10 -52.80
N SER A 162 -23.53 6.68 -51.82
CA SER A 162 -24.79 5.98 -52.07
C SER A 162 -25.77 6.84 -52.89
N THR A 163 -25.92 8.12 -52.56
CA THR A 163 -26.78 9.04 -53.33
C THR A 163 -26.27 9.25 -54.75
N GLN A 164 -24.95 9.39 -54.95
CA GLN A 164 -24.34 9.51 -56.27
C GLN A 164 -24.51 8.23 -57.10
N THR A 165 -24.32 7.05 -56.51
CA THR A 165 -24.56 5.77 -57.18
C THR A 165 -26.03 5.64 -57.61
N GLN A 166 -26.98 6.03 -56.74
CA GLN A 166 -28.40 6.03 -57.07
C GLN A 166 -28.71 6.99 -58.24
N GLN A 167 -28.13 8.19 -58.24
CA GLN A 167 -28.28 9.16 -59.33
C GLN A 167 -27.71 8.63 -60.65
N LEU A 168 -26.51 8.03 -60.63
CA LEU A 168 -25.90 7.43 -61.82
C LEU A 168 -26.76 6.30 -62.37
N GLN A 169 -27.34 5.46 -61.51
CA GLN A 169 -28.25 4.40 -61.92
C GLN A 169 -29.53 4.94 -62.57
N GLN A 170 -30.08 6.04 -62.05
CA GLN A 170 -31.24 6.72 -62.66
C GLN A 170 -30.90 7.28 -64.04
N ILE A 171 -29.75 7.95 -64.19
CA ILE A 171 -29.29 8.49 -65.47
C ILE A 171 -29.05 7.35 -66.47
N LYS A 172 -28.37 6.28 -66.05
CA LYS A 172 -28.12 5.09 -66.87
C LYS A 172 -29.44 4.51 -67.40
N SER A 173 -30.42 4.28 -66.52
CA SER A 173 -31.73 3.75 -66.93
C SER A 173 -32.45 4.69 -67.91
N SER A 174 -32.38 6.01 -67.69
CA SER A 174 -32.92 7.00 -68.62
C SER A 174 -32.26 6.92 -70.00
N LEU A 175 -30.93 6.79 -70.05
CA LEU A 175 -30.18 6.65 -71.31
C LEU A 175 -30.50 5.34 -72.03
N GLU A 176 -30.58 4.22 -71.31
CA GLU A 176 -30.99 2.93 -71.86
C GLU A 176 -32.40 3.00 -72.46
N ASN A 177 -33.33 3.68 -71.78
CA ASN A 177 -34.68 3.92 -72.30
C ASN A 177 -34.66 4.78 -73.58
N GLN A 178 -33.86 5.85 -73.63
CA GLN A 178 -33.71 6.69 -74.82
C GLN A 178 -33.07 5.93 -75.99
N LEU A 179 -32.07 5.08 -75.71
CA LEU A 179 -31.44 4.22 -76.70
C LEU A 179 -32.44 3.22 -77.27
N HIS A 180 -33.22 2.55 -76.41
CA HIS A 180 -34.26 1.62 -76.85
C HIS A 180 -35.32 2.32 -77.70
N GLN A 181 -35.74 3.52 -77.30
CA GLN A 181 -36.65 4.35 -78.10
C GLN A 181 -36.06 4.65 -79.49
N THR A 182 -34.79 5.08 -79.56
CA THR A 182 -34.13 5.42 -80.83
C THR A 182 -33.94 4.20 -81.73
N LEU A 183 -33.50 3.06 -81.19
CA LEU A 183 -33.40 1.79 -81.92
C LEU A 183 -34.76 1.37 -82.48
N HIS A 184 -35.82 1.47 -81.68
CA HIS A 184 -37.18 1.15 -82.12
C HIS A 184 -37.65 2.10 -83.25
N GLN A 185 -37.33 3.40 -83.17
CA GLN A 185 -37.59 4.33 -84.28
C GLN A 185 -36.79 3.95 -85.54
N LEU A 186 -35.50 3.65 -85.39
CA LEU A 186 -34.64 3.26 -86.51
C LEU A 186 -35.18 2.00 -87.20
N GLN A 187 -35.56 0.98 -86.43
CA GLN A 187 -36.17 -0.25 -86.97
C GLN A 187 -37.51 0.00 -87.69
N LYS A 188 -38.29 1.01 -87.26
CA LYS A 188 -39.50 1.43 -88.01
C LYS A 188 -39.11 2.08 -89.34
N THR A 189 -38.09 2.93 -89.36
CA THR A 189 -37.62 3.58 -90.60
C THR A 189 -36.98 2.59 -91.57
N GLU A 190 -36.23 1.61 -91.07
CA GLU A 190 -35.64 0.53 -91.87
C GLU A 190 -36.72 -0.32 -92.53
N ARG A 191 -37.73 -0.77 -91.76
CA ARG A 191 -38.90 -1.47 -92.33
C ARG A 191 -39.63 -0.64 -93.39
N CYS A 192 -39.75 0.67 -93.20
CA CYS A 192 -40.34 1.56 -94.21
C CYS A 192 -39.46 1.61 -95.49
N LEU A 193 -38.14 1.70 -95.33
CA LEU A 193 -37.19 1.67 -96.44
C LEU A 193 -37.25 0.33 -97.18
N ASP A 194 -37.35 -0.80 -96.50
CA ASP A 194 -37.45 -2.12 -97.14
C ASP A 194 -38.74 -2.26 -97.94
N VAL A 195 -39.88 -1.79 -97.41
CA VAL A 195 -41.14 -1.71 -98.18
C VAL A 195 -40.98 -0.85 -99.43
N MET A 196 -40.26 0.29 -99.34
CA MET A 196 -39.97 1.12 -100.51
C MET A 196 -39.02 0.44 -101.49
N LYS A 197 -37.98 -0.26 -101.03
CA LYS A 197 -37.06 -1.03 -101.87
C LYS A 197 -37.76 -2.17 -102.58
N ASP A 198 -38.60 -2.94 -101.88
CA ASP A 198 -39.39 -4.03 -102.46
C ASP A 198 -40.32 -3.47 -103.55
N ARG A 199 -40.91 -2.30 -103.31
CA ARG A 199 -41.72 -1.61 -104.32
C ARG A 199 -40.89 -1.20 -105.55
N ILE A 200 -39.67 -0.71 -105.36
CA ILE A 200 -38.75 -0.39 -106.45
C ILE A 200 -38.35 -1.67 -107.21
N SER A 201 -38.02 -2.75 -106.51
CA SER A 201 -37.66 -4.03 -107.11
C SER A 201 -38.81 -4.65 -107.92
N GLN A 202 -40.06 -4.53 -107.44
CA GLN A 202 -41.26 -4.91 -108.21
C GLN A 202 -41.35 -4.16 -109.54
N LEU A 203 -41.09 -2.85 -109.54
CA LEU A 203 -41.08 -2.04 -110.75
C LEU A 203 -39.97 -2.46 -111.74
N TYR A 204 -38.82 -2.94 -111.24
CA TYR A 204 -37.73 -3.44 -112.09
C TYR A 204 -37.91 -4.88 -112.57
N SER A 205 -38.65 -5.73 -111.84
CA SER A 205 -39.00 -7.10 -112.29
C SER A 205 -40.17 -7.12 -113.27
N GLU A 206 -41.08 -6.15 -113.21
CA GLU A 206 -42.17 -5.99 -114.19
C GLU A 206 -41.65 -5.58 -115.59
N ASP A 207 -40.40 -5.13 -115.72
CA ASP A 207 -39.77 -4.66 -116.97
C ASP A 207 -38.86 -5.70 -117.67
N ARG A 208 -38.85 -6.98 -117.23
CA ARG A 208 -37.95 -8.03 -117.77
C ARG A 208 -38.66 -9.35 -118.10
N ASP A 209 -39.70 -9.28 -118.93
CA ASP A 209 -40.23 -10.45 -119.67
C ASP A 209 -40.33 -10.15 -121.18
N THR A 210 -39.23 -10.35 -121.93
CA THR A 210 -39.18 -10.91 -123.31
C THR A 210 -37.74 -11.13 -123.79
N GLU A 211 -37.44 -12.42 -124.07
CA GLU A 211 -36.44 -13.02 -124.99
C GLU A 211 -34.95 -13.24 -124.61
N MET A 212 -34.46 -14.38 -125.13
CA MET A 212 -33.37 -15.28 -124.72
C MET A 212 -32.21 -15.35 -125.74
N GLU A 213 -31.10 -15.97 -125.28
CA GLU A 213 -30.04 -16.74 -125.99
C GLU A 213 -28.61 -16.17 -126.07
N GLY A 214 -27.63 -16.97 -125.64
CA GLY A 214 -26.23 -16.87 -126.09
C GLY A 214 -25.11 -17.18 -125.07
N ASP A 215 -24.81 -18.47 -124.88
CA ASP A 215 -23.73 -19.16 -124.12
C ASP A 215 -22.29 -18.61 -124.38
N THR A 216 -21.33 -18.43 -123.44
CA THR A 216 -20.48 -19.45 -122.80
C THR A 216 -19.39 -18.85 -121.86
N SER A 217 -19.11 -19.56 -120.76
CA SER A 217 -17.79 -19.82 -120.10
C SER A 217 -17.00 -18.71 -119.34
N LYS A 218 -17.01 -18.76 -117.99
CA LYS A 218 -15.90 -19.23 -117.11
C LYS A 218 -16.17 -18.95 -115.61
N ASP A 219 -16.09 -20.02 -114.81
CA ASP A 219 -15.86 -20.07 -113.36
C ASP A 219 -14.45 -19.54 -112.98
N PRO A 220 -14.09 -19.23 -111.69
CA PRO A 220 -14.49 -20.01 -110.49
C PRO A 220 -14.67 -19.30 -109.11
N HIS A 221 -15.38 -20.01 -108.21
CA HIS A 221 -15.11 -20.33 -106.78
C HIS A 221 -14.70 -19.21 -105.78
N SER A 222 -15.11 -19.17 -104.51
CA SER A 222 -15.75 -20.16 -103.63
C SER A 222 -16.11 -19.53 -102.26
N ALA A 223 -17.12 -20.13 -101.62
CA ALA A 223 -17.22 -20.52 -100.20
C ALA A 223 -17.19 -19.43 -99.10
N GLN A 224 -18.28 -19.22 -98.35
CA GLN A 224 -18.77 -20.03 -97.20
C GLN A 224 -17.78 -19.96 -96.02
N GLU A 225 -18.14 -19.31 -94.90
CA GLU A 225 -18.87 -19.88 -93.74
C GLU A 225 -18.07 -20.99 -93.01
N PRO A 226 -18.39 -21.34 -91.76
CA PRO A 226 -18.58 -20.56 -90.53
C PRO A 226 -17.72 -21.18 -89.39
N VAL A 227 -17.94 -20.78 -88.14
CA VAL A 227 -18.25 -21.65 -86.97
C VAL A 227 -17.89 -20.98 -85.65
N ASN A 228 -18.89 -21.06 -84.80
CA ASN A 228 -19.06 -20.66 -83.41
C ASN A 228 -18.12 -21.41 -82.44
N LEU A 229 -17.70 -20.79 -81.34
CA LEU A 229 -17.70 -21.47 -80.03
C LEU A 229 -17.64 -20.46 -78.86
N ASP A 230 -18.77 -20.44 -78.16
CA ASP A 230 -18.96 -20.48 -76.70
C ASP A 230 -18.68 -19.30 -75.75
N GLU A 231 -19.67 -19.18 -74.87
CA GLU A 231 -19.78 -18.39 -73.64
C GLU A 231 -18.67 -18.70 -72.63
N THR A 232 -18.42 -17.74 -71.72
CA THR A 232 -18.58 -17.93 -70.25
C THR A 232 -17.74 -16.93 -69.43
N ILE A 233 -18.48 -16.09 -68.68
CA ILE A 233 -18.21 -15.55 -67.33
C ILE A 233 -17.32 -14.30 -67.13
N PHE A 234 -18.01 -13.27 -66.61
CA PHE A 234 -17.59 -12.17 -65.74
C PHE A 234 -16.90 -12.66 -64.46
N SER A 235 -15.75 -12.06 -64.08
CA SER A 235 -15.41 -11.72 -62.68
C SER A 235 -14.09 -10.94 -62.58
N GLN A 236 -14.14 -9.88 -61.76
CA GLN A 236 -13.08 -9.14 -61.04
C GLN A 236 -11.68 -8.95 -61.68
N GLN A 237 -11.17 -7.71 -61.68
CA GLN A 237 -10.42 -7.16 -60.53
C GLN A 237 -9.79 -5.80 -60.92
N GLU A 238 -10.26 -4.71 -60.32
CA GLU A 238 -9.52 -3.45 -60.29
C GLU A 238 -8.30 -3.63 -59.38
N VAL A 239 -7.10 -3.41 -59.92
CA VAL A 239 -5.90 -3.15 -59.13
C VAL A 239 -5.26 -1.89 -59.69
N ASN A 240 -5.73 -0.73 -59.25
CA ASN A 240 -4.92 0.49 -59.25
C ASN A 240 -4.37 0.64 -57.83
N MET A 241 -3.14 0.20 -57.67
CA MET A 241 -2.33 0.35 -56.47
C MET A 241 -1.52 1.65 -56.60
N GLU A 242 -2.14 2.76 -56.19
CA GLU A 242 -1.43 4.05 -56.05
C GLU A 242 -0.96 4.16 -54.59
N TYR A 243 0.26 3.67 -54.33
CA TYR A 243 0.99 3.98 -53.11
C TYR A 243 1.68 5.34 -53.29
N VAL A 244 1.10 6.39 -52.70
CA VAL A 244 1.85 7.56 -52.30
C VAL A 244 1.50 7.84 -50.84
N LEU A 245 2.30 7.26 -49.94
CA LEU A 245 2.45 7.77 -48.58
C LEU A 245 3.90 8.19 -48.41
N ASN A 246 4.02 9.47 -48.07
CA ASN A 246 5.23 10.23 -47.85
C ASN A 246 6.16 9.52 -46.86
N GLU A 247 7.41 9.33 -47.26
CA GLU A 247 8.53 9.36 -46.34
C GLU A 247 8.68 10.81 -45.85
N ASP A 248 8.29 11.08 -44.60
CA ASP A 248 8.93 12.13 -43.82
C ASP A 248 8.62 12.01 -42.31
N LYS A 249 9.70 12.16 -41.53
CA LYS A 249 9.78 12.31 -40.06
C LYS A 249 9.60 11.07 -39.19
N MET A 250 10.59 10.19 -39.25
CA MET A 250 11.12 9.56 -38.04
C MET A 250 12.41 10.29 -37.66
N ASP A 251 12.27 11.49 -37.08
CA ASP A 251 13.38 12.18 -36.41
C ASP A 251 12.84 13.21 -35.42
N SER A 252 12.57 12.78 -34.18
CA SER A 252 12.87 13.58 -32.99
C SER A 252 12.60 12.82 -31.70
N SER A 253 13.59 12.88 -30.82
CA SER A 253 13.51 12.65 -29.37
C SER A 253 13.75 11.24 -28.86
N ILE A 254 14.95 10.71 -29.13
CA ILE A 254 15.74 10.02 -28.10
C ILE A 254 16.99 10.85 -27.86
N GLN A 255 16.92 11.83 -26.95
CA GLN A 255 17.98 12.23 -26.01
C GLN A 255 17.60 13.51 -25.24
N GLN A 256 17.16 13.35 -24.00
CA GLN A 256 17.77 13.91 -22.79
C GLN A 256 17.08 13.36 -21.54
#